data_AF-A0AAD7P897-F1
#
_entry.id   AF-A0AAD7P897-F1
#
_cell.length_a   1.000
_cell.length_b   1.000
_cell.length_c   1.000
_cell.angle_alpha   90.00
_cell.angle_beta   90.00
_cell.angle_gamma   90.00
#
_symmetry.space_group_name_H-M   'P 1'
#
loop_
_entity.id
_entity.type
_entity.pdbx_description
1 polymer ?
#
loop_
_entity_poly.entity_id
_entity_poly.type
_entity_poly.pdbx_seq_one_letter_code
_entity_poly.pdbx_strand_id
1 'polypeptide(L)'
;MGDSLTKITTEKDGVPIGPQSEGSDFIYIYPQGLEKLLYFMKRKYKSPKIYISENGITEKKDEKRKLEDALKDPHRVNNILRHLYHIHLAIKNGVDVKGYTYWSLFDDFEWAEGYIPRFGLYYVDYKDNLKRTPKLSAKWFHSFPHMCLIACKNSSTQKLPQV
;
A
#
# COMPACT_ATOMS: atom_id res chain seq x y z
N MET A 1 9.91 -12.91 -8.73
CA MET A 1 10.82 -12.17 -9.64
C MET A 1 11.76 -11.34 -8.77
N GLY A 2 13.07 -11.37 -8.98
CA GLY A 2 14.02 -10.52 -8.26
C GLY A 2 15.20 -10.18 -9.15
N ASP A 3 15.91 -9.11 -8.78
CA ASP A 3 17.18 -8.75 -9.42
C ASP A 3 18.17 -9.90 -9.23
N SER A 4 18.77 -10.37 -10.33
CA SER A 4 19.72 -11.50 -10.34
C SER A 4 20.98 -11.22 -9.51
N LEU A 5 21.25 -9.96 -9.18
CA LEU A 5 22.35 -9.53 -8.34
C LEU A 5 21.99 -9.44 -6.85
N THR A 6 20.76 -9.84 -6.49
CA THR A 6 20.29 -9.79 -5.10
C THR A 6 19.81 -11.16 -4.62
N LYS A 7 20.16 -11.50 -3.39
CA LYS A 7 19.55 -12.64 -2.70
C LYS A 7 18.25 -12.15 -2.06
N ILE A 8 17.13 -12.60 -2.59
CA ILE A 8 15.83 -12.35 -1.97
C ILE A 8 15.73 -13.16 -0.68
N THR A 9 15.40 -12.50 0.41
CA THR A 9 15.09 -13.12 1.70
C THR A 9 13.85 -12.45 2.29
N THR A 10 12.96 -13.25 2.86
CA THR A 10 11.78 -12.80 3.62
C THR A 10 12.07 -12.74 5.12
N GLU A 11 13.27 -13.13 5.52
CA GLU A 11 13.71 -13.20 6.91
C GLU A 11 15.01 -12.41 7.12
N LYS A 12 15.17 -11.95 8.35
CA LYS A 12 16.42 -11.43 8.88
C LYS A 12 16.75 -12.19 10.15
N ASP A 13 17.93 -12.82 10.19
CA ASP A 13 18.41 -13.60 11.33
C ASP A 13 17.43 -14.72 11.75
N GLY A 14 16.75 -15.34 10.76
CA GLY A 14 15.74 -16.40 10.98
C GLY A 14 14.37 -15.89 11.45
N VAL A 15 14.16 -14.57 11.48
CA VAL A 15 12.88 -13.95 11.87
C VAL A 15 12.24 -13.29 10.64
N PRO A 16 10.96 -13.56 10.33
CA PRO A 16 10.25 -12.88 9.25
C PRO A 16 10.33 -11.36 9.39
N ILE A 17 10.58 -10.66 8.29
CA ILE A 17 10.69 -9.19 8.29
C ILE A 17 9.37 -8.50 8.66
N GLY A 18 8.25 -9.20 8.56
CA GLY A 18 6.92 -8.75 8.92
C GLY A 18 5.89 -9.88 8.82
N PRO A 19 4.61 -9.60 9.09
CA PRO A 19 3.54 -10.54 8.82
C PRO A 19 3.43 -10.81 7.31
N GLN A 20 3.17 -12.07 6.94
CA GLN A 20 2.90 -12.44 5.56
C GLN A 20 1.47 -12.02 5.16
N SER A 21 1.32 -11.54 3.94
CA SER A 21 0.03 -11.19 3.35
C SER A 21 -0.75 -12.45 2.97
N GLU A 22 -2.06 -12.47 3.22
CA GLU A 22 -2.88 -13.62 2.86
C GLU A 22 -2.97 -13.77 1.34
N GLY A 23 -2.85 -15.01 0.84
CA GLY A 23 -2.98 -15.29 -0.59
C GLY A 23 -1.75 -14.88 -1.42
N SER A 24 -0.59 -14.67 -0.80
CA SER A 24 0.69 -14.52 -1.48
C SER A 24 1.81 -15.18 -0.69
N ASP A 25 2.72 -15.88 -1.38
CA ASP A 25 3.86 -16.56 -0.76
C ASP A 25 5.09 -15.65 -0.57
N PHE A 26 5.08 -14.45 -1.16
CA PHE A 26 6.25 -13.57 -1.20
C PHE A 26 6.03 -12.15 -0.67
N ILE A 27 4.78 -11.76 -0.37
CA ILE A 27 4.48 -10.42 0.15
C ILE A 27 4.48 -10.43 1.68
N TYR A 28 5.42 -9.68 2.26
CA TYR A 28 5.56 -9.46 3.68
C TYR A 28 5.35 -7.98 4.01
N ILE A 29 4.56 -7.68 5.04
CA ILE A 29 4.16 -6.32 5.40
C ILE A 29 5.32 -5.64 6.15
N TYR A 30 6.13 -4.87 5.43
CA TYR A 30 7.28 -4.16 6.00
C TYR A 30 7.35 -2.68 5.55
N PRO A 31 6.51 -1.79 6.09
CA PRO A 31 6.42 -0.39 5.65
C PRO A 31 7.74 0.40 5.76
N GLN A 32 8.57 0.11 6.76
CA GLN A 32 9.89 0.71 6.92
C GLN A 32 10.84 0.39 5.75
N GLY A 33 10.59 -0.71 5.03
CA GLY A 33 11.36 -1.11 3.86
C GLY A 33 11.26 -0.07 2.74
N LEU A 34 10.07 0.49 2.52
CA LEU A 34 9.84 1.51 1.50
C LEU A 34 10.59 2.81 1.84
N GLU A 35 10.58 3.25 3.11
CA GLU A 35 11.38 4.39 3.56
C GLU A 35 12.88 4.17 3.32
N LYS A 36 13.41 2.99 3.71
CA LYS A 36 14.82 2.64 3.50
C LYS A 36 15.19 2.62 2.02
N LEU A 37 14.30 2.10 1.16
CA LEU A 37 14.47 2.11 -0.29
C LEU A 37 14.51 3.55 -0.82
N LEU A 38 13.59 4.42 -0.39
CA LEU A 38 13.57 5.82 -0.80
C LEU A 38 14.85 6.57 -0.40
N TYR A 39 15.38 6.34 0.80
CA TYR A 39 16.69 6.89 1.19
C TYR A 39 17.84 6.33 0.37
N PHE A 40 17.81 5.03 0.07
CA PHE A 40 18.80 4.42 -0.83
C PHE A 40 18.75 5.08 -2.20
N MET A 41 17.56 5.23 -2.78
CA MET A 41 17.38 5.87 -4.09
C MET A 41 17.90 7.31 -4.10
N LYS A 42 17.60 8.08 -3.04
CA LYS A 42 18.12 9.43 -2.86
C LYS A 42 19.66 9.47 -2.86
N ARG A 43 20.31 8.64 -2.03
CA ARG A 43 21.77 8.62 -1.91
C ARG A 43 22.45 8.10 -3.18
N LYS A 44 21.94 7.01 -3.75
CA LYS A 44 22.57 6.32 -4.88
C LYS A 44 22.38 7.06 -6.20
N TYR A 45 21.21 7.65 -6.42
CA TYR A 45 20.83 8.27 -7.69
C TYR A 45 20.68 9.80 -7.61
N LYS A 46 21.27 10.43 -6.59
CA LYS A 46 21.34 11.89 -6.42
C LYS A 46 19.95 12.57 -6.37
N SER A 47 19.06 12.03 -5.53
CA SER A 47 17.71 12.56 -5.26
C SER A 47 16.84 12.76 -6.51
N PRO A 48 16.57 11.69 -7.28
CA PRO A 48 15.72 11.80 -8.46
C PRO A 48 14.27 12.11 -8.07
N LYS A 49 13.47 12.56 -9.04
CA LYS A 49 12.01 12.58 -8.93
C LYS A 49 11.49 11.15 -8.88
N ILE A 50 10.73 10.80 -7.85
CA ILE A 50 10.24 9.43 -7.63
C ILE A 50 8.71 9.41 -7.68
N TYR A 51 8.16 8.43 -8.40
CA TYR A 51 6.77 8.03 -8.31
C TYR A 51 6.72 6.60 -7.77
N ILE A 52 5.88 6.38 -6.78
CA ILE A 52 5.60 5.03 -6.28
C ILE A 52 4.48 4.50 -7.17
N SER A 53 4.86 3.77 -8.22
CA SER A 53 3.94 3.28 -9.23
C SER A 53 3.02 2.21 -8.70
N GLU A 54 3.50 1.39 -7.76
CA GLU A 54 2.75 0.29 -7.18
C GLU A 54 3.12 0.10 -5.71
N ASN A 55 2.10 -0.09 -4.88
CA ASN A 55 2.20 -0.60 -3.53
C ASN A 55 0.83 -1.16 -3.15
N GLY A 56 0.80 -2.33 -2.52
CA GLY A 56 -0.44 -3.08 -2.31
C GLY A 56 -0.31 -4.13 -1.23
N ILE A 57 -1.43 -4.75 -0.91
CA ILE A 57 -1.52 -5.94 -0.06
C ILE A 57 -2.63 -6.84 -0.58
N THR A 58 -2.42 -8.15 -0.47
CA THR A 58 -3.38 -9.17 -0.87
C THR A 58 -4.26 -9.60 0.29
N GLU A 59 -5.44 -10.11 -0.07
CA GLU A 59 -6.17 -11.04 0.77
C GLU A 59 -6.41 -12.33 -0.02
N LYS A 60 -6.56 -13.46 0.69
CA LYS A 60 -6.84 -14.74 0.05
C LYS A 60 -8.30 -14.78 -0.40
N LYS A 61 -8.55 -15.15 -1.67
CA LYS A 61 -9.90 -15.49 -2.13
C LYS A 61 -10.48 -16.61 -1.27
N ASP A 62 -11.64 -16.34 -0.69
CA ASP A 62 -12.43 -17.28 0.09
C ASP A 62 -13.85 -17.35 -0.47
N GLU A 63 -14.20 -18.48 -1.11
CA GLU A 63 -15.52 -18.67 -1.73
C GLU A 63 -16.64 -18.85 -0.70
N LYS A 64 -16.31 -19.14 0.56
CA LYS A 64 -17.28 -19.27 1.64
C LYS A 64 -17.55 -17.95 2.35
N ARG A 65 -16.70 -16.94 2.14
CA ARG A 65 -16.85 -15.62 2.74
C ARG A 65 -18.04 -14.89 2.11
N LYS A 66 -18.93 -14.39 2.96
CA LYS A 66 -20.05 -13.53 2.52
C LYS A 66 -19.52 -12.23 1.93
N LEU A 67 -20.22 -11.67 0.95
CA LEU A 67 -19.81 -10.44 0.30
C LEU A 67 -19.62 -9.31 1.32
N GLU A 68 -20.53 -9.17 2.28
CA GLU A 68 -20.50 -8.12 3.30
C GLU A 68 -19.21 -8.15 4.14
N ASP A 69 -18.65 -9.33 4.35
CA ASP A 69 -17.40 -9.51 5.09
C ASP A 69 -16.19 -9.34 4.17
N ALA A 70 -16.27 -9.78 2.91
CA ALA A 70 -15.24 -9.53 1.90
C ALA A 70 -15.03 -8.03 1.59
N LEU A 71 -16.07 -7.21 1.77
CA LEU A 71 -15.98 -5.75 1.62
C LEU A 71 -15.34 -5.06 2.84
N LYS A 72 -15.20 -5.74 3.98
CA LYS A 72 -14.59 -5.19 5.20
C LYS A 72 -13.12 -5.58 5.25
N ASP A 73 -12.27 -4.73 4.66
CA ASP A 73 -10.83 -4.96 4.51
C ASP A 73 -9.97 -3.92 5.29
N PRO A 74 -10.12 -3.79 6.62
CA PRO A 74 -9.38 -2.80 7.39
C PRO A 74 -7.86 -3.01 7.38
N HIS A 75 -7.41 -4.26 7.15
CA HIS A 75 -6.00 -4.59 6.99
C HIS A 75 -5.37 -3.83 5.81
N ARG A 76 -6.12 -3.66 4.71
CA ARG A 76 -5.69 -2.93 3.52
C ARG A 76 -5.55 -1.44 3.79
N VAL A 77 -6.51 -0.85 4.49
CA VAL A 77 -6.43 0.54 4.98
C VAL A 77 -5.19 0.75 5.86
N ASN A 78 -4.97 -0.13 6.83
CA ASN A 78 -3.81 -0.05 7.72
C ASN A 78 -2.49 -0.17 6.95
N ASN A 79 -2.43 -1.07 5.96
CA ASN A 79 -1.25 -1.22 5.11
C ASN A 79 -0.95 0.06 4.32
N ILE A 80 -1.95 0.64 3.65
CA ILE A 80 -1.80 1.88 2.88
C ILE A 80 -1.35 3.02 3.81
N LEU A 81 -2.03 3.21 4.94
CA LEU A 81 -1.74 4.28 5.87
C LEU A 81 -0.31 4.20 6.41
N ARG A 82 0.16 3.00 6.80
CA ARG A 82 1.52 2.80 7.31
C ARG A 82 2.56 3.09 6.23
N HIS A 83 2.35 2.67 4.98
CA HIS A 83 3.27 2.98 3.89
C HIS A 83 3.29 4.49 3.58
N LEU A 84 2.12 5.14 3.50
CA LEU A 84 2.02 6.59 3.31
C LEU A 84 2.72 7.38 4.43
N TYR A 85 2.64 6.91 5.68
CA TYR A 85 3.38 7.50 6.80
C TYR A 85 4.90 7.44 6.56
N HIS A 86 5.43 6.28 6.16
CA HIS A 86 6.87 6.12 5.87
C HIS A 86 7.33 6.90 4.64
N ILE A 87 6.48 7.02 3.61
CA ILE A 87 6.71 7.90 2.47
C ILE A 87 6.78 9.36 2.93
N HIS A 88 5.87 9.78 3.80
CA HIS A 88 5.86 11.12 4.37
C HIS A 88 7.13 11.43 5.17
N LEU A 89 7.61 10.48 6.00
CA LEU A 89 8.90 10.63 6.69
C LEU A 89 10.06 10.80 5.70
N ALA A 90 10.07 10.01 4.62
CA ALA A 90 11.09 10.14 3.58
C ALA A 90 11.05 11.51 2.89
N ILE A 91 9.86 12.04 2.58
CA ILE A 91 9.67 13.38 2.02
C ILE A 91 10.16 14.45 2.99
N LYS A 92 9.84 14.35 4.29
CA LYS A 92 10.35 15.27 5.32
C LYS A 92 11.88 15.28 5.39
N ASN A 93 12.52 14.14 5.10
CA ASN A 93 13.97 14.01 4.99
C ASN A 93 14.52 14.29 3.58
N GLY A 94 13.75 14.99 2.75
CA GLY A 94 14.19 15.54 1.46
C GLY A 94 14.30 14.53 0.33
N VAL A 95 13.53 13.43 0.35
CA VAL A 95 13.32 12.60 -0.84
C VAL A 95 12.25 13.24 -1.73
N ASP A 96 12.52 13.33 -3.03
CA ASP A 96 11.60 13.99 -3.99
C ASP A 96 10.52 13.06 -4.55
N VAL A 97 9.57 12.66 -3.69
CA VAL A 97 8.41 11.83 -4.09
C VAL A 97 7.28 12.70 -4.62
N LYS A 98 6.76 12.37 -5.80
CA LYS A 98 5.73 13.15 -6.51
C LYS A 98 4.35 12.50 -6.55
N GLY A 99 4.26 11.19 -6.35
CA GLY A 99 2.99 10.49 -6.40
C GLY A 99 3.07 9.08 -5.82
N TYR A 100 1.89 8.58 -5.46
CA TYR A 100 1.65 7.23 -4.96
C TYR A 100 0.43 6.66 -5.67
N THR A 101 0.60 5.48 -6.26
CA THR A 101 -0.46 4.73 -6.91
C THR A 101 -0.60 3.39 -6.20
N TYR A 102 -1.83 3.08 -5.79
CA TYR A 102 -2.13 1.82 -5.12
C TYR A 102 -2.32 0.70 -6.15
N TRP A 103 -1.67 -0.44 -5.92
CA TRP A 103 -1.95 -1.68 -6.64
C TRP A 103 -2.94 -2.52 -5.82
N SER A 104 -4.18 -2.72 -6.26
CA SER A 104 -4.78 -2.31 -7.54
C SER A 104 -6.17 -1.72 -7.36
N LEU A 105 -6.74 -1.16 -8.43
CA LEU A 105 -8.09 -0.60 -8.38
C LEU A 105 -9.14 -1.71 -8.20
N PHE A 106 -9.00 -2.83 -8.90
CA PHE A 106 -9.95 -3.95 -8.92
C PHE A 106 -9.25 -5.25 -8.58
N ASP A 107 -9.96 -6.20 -7.99
CA ASP A 107 -9.48 -7.58 -7.96
C ASP A 107 -9.29 -8.09 -9.40
N ASP A 108 -8.10 -8.49 -9.76
CA ASP A 108 -7.67 -8.81 -11.13
C ASP A 108 -6.98 -10.18 -11.22
N PHE A 109 -6.41 -10.46 -12.41
CA PHE A 109 -5.67 -11.69 -12.67
C PHE A 109 -4.19 -11.47 -12.33
N GLU A 110 -3.71 -12.14 -11.29
CA GLU A 110 -2.34 -12.00 -10.78
C GLU A 110 -1.45 -13.12 -11.34
N TRP A 111 -1.14 -13.03 -12.63
CA TRP A 111 -0.14 -13.86 -13.30
C TRP A 111 -0.31 -15.37 -13.03
N ALA A 112 0.72 -16.02 -12.47
CA ALA A 112 0.71 -17.45 -12.17
C ALA A 112 -0.27 -17.83 -11.03
N GLU A 113 -0.68 -16.88 -10.20
CA GLU A 113 -1.61 -17.10 -9.09
C GLU A 113 -3.08 -16.95 -9.51
N GLY A 114 -3.34 -16.47 -10.74
CA GLY A 114 -4.66 -16.28 -11.28
C GLY A 114 -5.52 -15.36 -10.41
N TYR A 115 -6.75 -15.76 -10.10
CA TYR A 115 -7.71 -14.95 -9.32
C TYR A 115 -7.71 -15.27 -7.81
N ILE A 116 -6.65 -15.90 -7.30
CA ILE A 116 -6.54 -16.28 -5.88
C ILE A 116 -6.19 -15.06 -5.00
N PRO A 117 -5.10 -14.33 -5.25
CA PRO A 117 -4.83 -13.09 -4.55
C PRO A 117 -5.81 -12.01 -4.97
N ARG A 118 -6.29 -11.23 -4.00
CA ARG A 118 -7.15 -10.07 -4.23
C ARG A 118 -6.46 -8.82 -3.74
N PHE A 119 -5.95 -8.00 -4.67
CA PHE A 119 -5.31 -6.71 -4.37
C PHE A 119 -6.28 -5.53 -4.31
N GLY A 120 -7.42 -5.66 -4.98
CA GLY A 120 -8.27 -4.55 -5.38
C GLY A 120 -8.87 -3.77 -4.22
N LEU A 121 -8.95 -2.46 -4.39
CA LEU A 121 -9.83 -1.60 -3.59
C LEU A 121 -11.31 -1.90 -3.87
N TYR A 122 -11.63 -2.42 -5.05
CA TYR A 122 -12.96 -2.86 -5.44
C TYR A 122 -12.98 -4.39 -5.56
N TYR A 123 -13.96 -4.99 -4.91
CA TYR A 123 -14.28 -6.39 -5.07
C TYR A 123 -14.85 -6.63 -6.47
N VAL A 124 -14.37 -7.67 -7.16
CA VAL A 124 -14.92 -8.14 -8.43
C VAL A 124 -15.58 -9.50 -8.24
N ASP A 125 -16.87 -9.57 -8.58
CA ASP A 125 -17.62 -10.81 -8.61
C ASP A 125 -17.44 -11.54 -9.94
N TYR A 126 -16.55 -12.54 -9.96
CA TYR A 126 -16.29 -13.34 -11.16
C TYR A 126 -17.46 -14.24 -11.57
N LYS A 127 -18.45 -14.48 -10.70
CA LYS A 127 -19.63 -15.30 -10.96
C LYS A 127 -20.86 -14.47 -11.36
N ASP A 128 -20.89 -13.18 -11.00
CA ASP A 128 -21.97 -12.23 -11.33
C ASP A 128 -21.49 -11.14 -12.30
N ASN A 129 -21.26 -11.50 -13.56
CA ASN A 129 -20.95 -10.57 -14.67
C ASN A 129 -19.86 -9.52 -14.34
N LEU A 130 -18.83 -9.92 -13.58
CA LEU A 130 -17.74 -9.05 -13.14
C LEU A 130 -18.23 -7.82 -12.35
N LYS A 131 -19.33 -7.91 -11.59
CA LYS A 131 -19.86 -6.79 -10.81
C LYS A 131 -18.80 -6.24 -9.86
N ARG A 132 -18.63 -4.92 -9.85
CA ARG A 132 -17.65 -4.21 -9.01
C ARG A 132 -18.31 -3.56 -7.82
N THR A 133 -17.79 -3.82 -6.62
CA THR A 133 -18.32 -3.26 -5.37
C THR A 133 -17.18 -2.64 -4.55
N PRO A 134 -17.27 -1.37 -4.13
CA PRO A 134 -16.21 -0.72 -3.38
C PRO A 134 -16.05 -1.36 -1.99
N LYS A 135 -14.83 -1.77 -1.65
CA LYS A 135 -14.49 -2.22 -0.29
C LYS A 135 -14.36 -1.03 0.66
N LEU A 136 -14.18 -1.29 1.95
CA LEU A 136 -13.91 -0.26 2.96
C LEU A 136 -12.68 0.57 2.57
N SER A 137 -11.62 -0.09 2.07
CA SER A 137 -10.42 0.57 1.59
C SER A 137 -10.65 1.54 0.43
N ALA A 138 -11.49 1.22 -0.56
CA ALA A 138 -11.86 2.15 -1.63
C ALA A 138 -12.49 3.43 -1.07
N LYS A 139 -13.45 3.28 -0.16
CA LYS A 139 -14.15 4.41 0.46
C LYS A 139 -13.18 5.27 1.27
N TRP A 140 -12.32 4.64 2.06
CA TRP A 140 -11.29 5.33 2.82
C TRP A 140 -10.28 6.06 1.91
N PHE A 141 -9.79 5.41 0.86
CA PHE A 141 -8.79 5.96 -0.06
C PHE A 141 -9.34 7.18 -0.82
N HIS A 142 -10.63 7.17 -1.16
CA HIS A 142 -11.33 8.32 -1.73
C HIS A 142 -11.40 9.51 -0.76
N SER A 143 -11.72 9.27 0.52
CA SER A 143 -11.89 10.35 1.50
C SER A 143 -10.58 10.87 2.11
N PHE A 144 -9.51 10.06 2.13
CA PHE A 144 -8.24 10.39 2.79
C PHE A 144 -7.56 11.68 2.28
N PRO A 145 -7.43 11.94 0.97
CA PRO A 145 -6.83 13.17 0.47
C PRO A 145 -7.57 14.42 0.94
N HIS A 146 -8.90 14.38 0.98
CA HIS A 146 -9.73 15.49 1.46
C HIS A 146 -9.51 15.74 2.96
N MET A 147 -9.46 14.68 3.78
CA MET A 147 -9.15 14.79 5.20
C MET A 147 -7.76 15.41 5.44
N CYS A 148 -6.75 14.98 4.69
CA CYS A 148 -5.39 15.50 4.81
C CYS A 148 -5.31 16.99 4.42
N LEU A 149 -5.99 17.38 3.33
CA LEU A 149 -6.07 18.79 2.91
C LEU A 149 -6.74 19.67 3.97
N ILE A 150 -7.83 19.20 4.60
CA ILE A 150 -8.51 19.93 5.69
C ILE A 150 -7.58 20.04 6.91
N ALA A 151 -6.94 18.95 7.31
CA ALA A 151 -6.00 18.95 8.44
C ALA A 151 -4.81 19.92 8.20
N CYS A 152 -4.23 19.92 7.00
CA CYS A 152 -3.15 20.84 6.62
C CYS A 152 -3.59 22.31 6.63
N LYS A 153 -4.83 22.61 6.19
CA LYS A 153 -5.40 23.96 6.29
C LYS A 153 -5.58 24.41 7.74
N ASN A 154 -6.03 23.51 8.61
CA ASN A 154 -6.24 23.83 10.03
C ASN A 154 -4.92 23.92 10.83
N SER A 155 -3.86 23.21 10.43
CA SER A 155 -2.54 23.34 11.06
C SER A 155 -1.79 24.60 10.63
N SER A 156 -2.08 25.14 9.44
CA SER A 156 -1.48 26.38 8.94
C SER A 156 -2.15 27.66 9.49
N THR A 157 -3.33 27.54 10.10
CA THR A 157 -4.01 28.64 10.82
C THR A 157 -3.61 28.73 12.30
N GLN A 158 -3.02 27.68 12.88
CA GLN A 158 -2.42 27.73 14.21
C GLN A 158 -0.97 28.24 14.13
N LYS A 159 -0.78 29.54 13.91
CA LYS A 159 0.50 30.19 14.23
C LYS A 159 0.64 30.18 15.75
N LEU A 160 1.65 29.45 16.24
CA LEU A 160 2.09 29.53 17.64
C LEU A 160 2.36 31.00 18.00
N PRO A 161 1.91 31.49 19.18
CA PRO A 161 2.26 32.83 19.62
C PRO A 161 3.78 32.93 19.73
N GLN A 162 4.36 33.94 19.09
CA GLN A 162 5.78 34.23 19.25
C GLN A 162 5.99 34.69 20.69
N VAL A 163 6.91 33.99 21.39
CA VAL A 163 7.46 34.41 22.68
C VAL A 163 8.73 35.20 22.40
#